data_AF-A0A7Y4GTU3-F1
#
_entry.id   AF-A0A7Y4GTU3-F1
#
_cell.length_a   1.000
_cell.length_b   1.000
_cell.length_c   1.000
_cell.angle_alpha   90.00
_cell.angle_beta   90.00
_cell.angle_gamma   90.00
#
_symmetry.space_group_name_H-M   'P 1'
#
loop_
_entity.id
_entity.type
_entity.pdbx_description
1 polymer ?
#
loop_
_entity_poly.entity_id
_entity_poly.type
_entity_poly.pdbx_seq_one_letter_code
_entity_poly.pdbx_strand_id
1 'polypeptide(L)'
;MTAFKAIRARAEKRKGGPKALAKLLPAKPDPKALAKLGDDRILSEMTRRVFCAGFAWSVIESKWPGFEKAFLGFTPGPLTLQPDDFWDGLMKDTRIVRNGAKIMSVRANAAFVRDIAKEHGSFGKFLANWPSSDEAGLLELLAKRGSRLGGNTGQMMLRFLGWDGFVTSRDVVMCLRDAGLDIAETVTSKRDLAKVQAQFNAWAEESGLPYVQISRICAMSIGENYAAEKLASMVGADD
;
A
#
# COMPACT_ATOMS: atom_id res chain seq x y z
N MET A 1 26.65 -3.47 4.78
CA MET A 1 25.24 -3.90 4.70
C MET A 1 25.18 -5.41 4.84
N THR A 2 24.31 -5.93 5.70
CA THR A 2 24.07 -7.38 5.84
C THR A 2 23.45 -7.92 4.54
N ALA A 3 23.98 -9.06 4.05
CA ALA A 3 23.46 -9.74 2.87
C ALA A 3 22.02 -10.23 3.10
N PHE A 4 21.17 -10.14 2.07
CA PHE A 4 19.76 -10.52 2.18
C PHE A 4 19.59 -12.00 2.56
N LYS A 5 20.49 -12.88 2.09
CA LYS A 5 20.50 -14.30 2.47
C LYS A 5 20.50 -14.52 3.99
N ALA A 6 21.21 -13.70 4.76
CA ALA A 6 21.26 -13.82 6.22
C ALA A 6 19.93 -13.39 6.87
N ILE A 7 19.31 -12.32 6.37
CA ILE A 7 17.98 -11.85 6.81
C ILE A 7 16.93 -12.93 6.53
N ARG A 8 16.95 -13.52 5.34
CA ARG A 8 16.07 -14.62 4.96
C ARG A 8 16.24 -15.84 5.86
N ALA A 9 17.48 -16.28 6.09
CA ALA A 9 17.75 -17.42 6.98
C ALA A 9 17.22 -17.19 8.41
N ARG A 10 17.32 -15.96 8.91
CA ARG A 10 16.74 -15.56 10.20
C ARG A 10 15.21 -15.66 10.20
N ALA A 11 14.55 -15.18 9.14
CA ALA A 11 13.10 -15.30 8.98
C ALA A 11 12.65 -16.77 8.88
N GLU A 12 13.36 -17.60 8.11
CA GLU A 12 13.09 -19.03 7.98
C GLU A 12 13.17 -19.72 9.34
N LYS A 13 14.24 -19.48 10.12
CA LYS A 13 14.36 -20.02 11.48
C LYS A 13 13.20 -19.59 12.39
N ARG A 14 12.79 -18.33 12.33
CA ARG A 14 11.70 -17.77 13.15
C ARG A 14 10.32 -18.33 12.81
N LYS A 15 10.10 -18.74 11.56
CA LYS A 15 8.79 -19.16 11.04
C LYS A 15 8.63 -20.66 10.84
N GLY A 16 9.56 -21.47 11.34
CA GLY A 16 9.47 -22.94 11.23
C GLY A 16 10.03 -23.51 9.93
N GLY A 17 10.99 -22.81 9.32
CA GLY A 17 11.75 -23.24 8.15
C GLY A 17 11.28 -22.65 6.82
N PRO A 18 11.98 -22.99 5.72
CA PRO A 18 11.73 -22.39 4.40
C PRO A 18 10.31 -22.60 3.86
N LYS A 19 9.74 -23.79 4.07
CA LYS A 19 8.38 -24.12 3.60
C LYS A 19 7.31 -23.33 4.35
N ALA A 20 7.46 -23.16 5.66
CA ALA A 20 6.51 -22.41 6.46
C ALA A 20 6.61 -20.91 6.17
N LEU A 21 7.82 -20.37 6.00
CA LEU A 21 8.02 -18.99 5.56
C LEU A 21 7.37 -18.74 4.19
N ALA A 22 7.58 -19.62 3.21
CA ALA A 22 7.05 -19.47 1.85
C ALA A 22 5.52 -19.34 1.83
N LYS A 23 4.80 -20.03 2.72
CA LYS A 23 3.34 -19.92 2.86
C LYS A 23 2.86 -18.57 3.40
N LEU A 24 3.73 -17.84 4.09
CA LEU A 24 3.44 -16.52 4.66
C LEU A 24 3.84 -15.37 3.74
N LEU A 25 4.49 -15.67 2.61
CA LEU A 25 4.87 -14.66 1.64
C LEU A 25 3.67 -14.28 0.78
N PRO A 26 3.52 -12.99 0.46
CA PRO A 26 2.52 -12.56 -0.51
C PRO A 26 2.80 -13.22 -1.87
N ALA A 27 1.72 -13.40 -2.64
CA ALA A 27 1.82 -13.84 -4.02
C ALA A 27 2.78 -12.94 -4.81
N LYS A 28 3.40 -13.51 -5.85
CA LYS A 28 4.21 -12.70 -6.76
C LYS A 28 3.30 -11.65 -7.42
N PRO A 29 3.76 -10.41 -7.58
CA PRO A 29 3.03 -9.37 -8.30
C PRO A 29 2.66 -9.84 -9.72
N ASP A 30 1.47 -9.46 -10.17
CA ASP A 30 0.99 -9.70 -11.54
C ASP A 30 0.71 -8.36 -12.23
N PRO A 31 1.68 -7.80 -12.97
CA PRO A 31 1.51 -6.55 -13.69
C PRO A 31 0.37 -6.58 -14.71
N LYS A 32 0.05 -7.75 -15.28
CA LYS A 32 -1.05 -7.89 -16.25
C LYS A 32 -2.40 -7.82 -15.56
N ALA A 33 -2.55 -8.42 -14.37
CA ALA A 33 -3.75 -8.27 -13.56
C ALA A 33 -3.91 -6.83 -13.07
N LEU A 34 -2.84 -6.22 -12.58
CA LEU A 34 -2.84 -4.81 -12.15
C LEU A 34 -3.23 -3.85 -13.30
N ALA A 35 -2.70 -4.06 -14.50
CA ALA A 35 -3.05 -3.26 -15.67
C ALA A 35 -4.53 -3.34 -16.09
N LYS A 36 -5.21 -4.43 -15.69
CA LYS A 36 -6.64 -4.67 -15.98
C LYS A 36 -7.57 -4.17 -14.88
N LEU A 37 -7.05 -3.74 -13.73
CA LEU A 37 -7.90 -3.17 -12.68
C LEU A 37 -8.59 -1.90 -13.19
N GLY A 38 -9.90 -1.84 -12.95
CA GLY A 38 -10.71 -0.66 -13.26
C GLY A 38 -10.32 0.52 -12.38
N ASP A 39 -10.42 1.73 -12.94
CA ASP A 39 -10.12 2.98 -12.24
C ASP A 39 -11.02 3.18 -11.00
N ASP A 40 -12.22 2.59 -11.01
CA ASP A 40 -13.13 2.56 -9.86
C ASP A 40 -12.56 1.73 -8.69
N ARG A 41 -11.93 0.59 -8.97
CA ARG A 41 -11.28 -0.24 -7.95
C ARG A 41 -10.02 0.44 -7.40
N ILE A 42 -9.28 1.17 -8.25
CA ILE A 42 -8.16 2.00 -7.82
C ILE A 42 -8.63 3.11 -6.87
N LEU A 43 -9.69 3.85 -7.24
CA LEU A 43 -10.23 4.92 -6.40
C LEU A 43 -10.84 4.37 -5.09
N SER A 44 -11.49 3.21 -5.16
CA SER A 44 -12.00 2.47 -4.01
C SER A 44 -10.87 2.17 -3.03
N GLU A 45 -9.74 1.61 -3.49
CA GLU A 45 -8.60 1.27 -2.64
C GLU A 45 -7.87 2.51 -2.08
N MET A 46 -7.67 3.55 -2.91
CA MET A 46 -7.17 4.86 -2.45
C MET A 46 -8.01 5.39 -1.28
N THR A 47 -9.33 5.39 -1.46
CA THR A 47 -10.27 5.84 -0.44
C THR A 47 -10.17 4.98 0.81
N ARG A 48 -10.10 3.66 0.66
CA ARG A 48 -10.02 2.73 1.78
C ARG A 48 -8.82 3.06 2.67
N ARG A 49 -7.64 3.23 2.07
CA ARG A 49 -6.41 3.56 2.83
C ARG A 49 -6.44 4.95 3.46
N VAL A 50 -7.02 5.94 2.79
CA VAL A 50 -7.23 7.27 3.39
C VAL A 50 -8.13 7.19 4.63
N PHE A 51 -9.19 6.38 4.57
CA PHE A 51 -10.11 6.23 5.69
C PHE A 51 -9.52 5.39 6.83
N CYS A 52 -8.69 4.38 6.55
CA CYS A 52 -7.96 3.62 7.57
C CYS A 52 -6.90 4.45 8.32
N ALA A 53 -6.39 5.55 7.74
CA ALA A 53 -5.42 6.40 8.43
C ALA A 53 -6.04 7.06 9.68
N GLY A 54 -5.64 6.61 10.87
CA GLY A 54 -6.18 7.10 12.15
C GLY A 54 -7.50 6.46 12.58
N PHE A 55 -7.90 5.33 11.99
CA PHE A 55 -9.05 4.54 12.42
C PHE A 55 -8.69 3.05 12.50
N ALA A 56 -9.43 2.29 13.32
CA ALA A 56 -9.35 0.84 13.29
C ALA A 56 -9.82 0.33 11.92
N TRP A 57 -9.05 -0.57 11.31
CA TRP A 57 -9.33 -1.07 9.96
C TRP A 57 -10.66 -1.81 9.88
N SER A 58 -10.98 -2.62 10.88
CA SER A 58 -12.25 -3.33 11.01
C SER A 58 -13.47 -2.41 10.99
N VAL A 59 -13.35 -1.18 11.49
CA VAL A 59 -14.43 -0.18 11.45
C VAL A 59 -14.66 0.33 10.02
N ILE A 60 -13.59 0.47 9.23
CA ILE A 60 -13.71 0.88 7.82
C ILE A 60 -14.24 -0.26 6.97
N GLU A 61 -13.74 -1.48 7.19
CA GLU A 61 -14.16 -2.69 6.47
C GLU A 61 -15.64 -3.01 6.70
N SER A 62 -16.10 -2.99 7.96
CA SER A 62 -17.52 -3.20 8.27
C SER A 62 -18.46 -2.17 7.63
N LYS A 63 -17.97 -0.94 7.41
CA LYS A 63 -18.73 0.11 6.72
C LYS A 63 -18.55 0.11 5.19
N TRP A 64 -17.65 -0.70 4.64
CA TRP A 64 -17.28 -0.62 3.22
C TRP A 64 -18.46 -0.76 2.24
N PRO A 65 -19.45 -1.65 2.46
CA PRO A 65 -20.63 -1.71 1.61
C PRO A 65 -21.42 -0.38 1.59
N GLY A 66 -21.38 0.38 2.69
CA GLY A 66 -21.93 1.73 2.78
C GLY A 66 -21.12 2.74 1.95
N PHE A 67 -19.80 2.66 2.01
CA PHE A 67 -18.90 3.48 1.19
C PHE A 67 -19.11 3.25 -0.31
N GLU A 68 -19.17 1.99 -0.76
CA GLU A 68 -19.44 1.65 -2.17
C GLU A 68 -20.74 2.30 -2.67
N LYS A 69 -21.81 2.26 -1.86
CA LYS A 69 -23.09 2.90 -2.24
C LYS A 69 -23.01 4.43 -2.20
N ALA A 70 -22.40 4.98 -1.16
CA ALA A 70 -22.30 6.42 -0.95
C ALA A 70 -21.46 7.12 -2.04
N PHE A 71 -20.39 6.47 -2.50
CA PHE A 71 -19.48 6.97 -3.52
C PHE A 71 -19.76 6.41 -4.93
N LEU A 72 -20.99 5.98 -5.21
CA LEU A 72 -21.43 5.57 -6.56
C LEU A 72 -20.53 4.48 -7.19
N GLY A 73 -20.17 3.47 -6.40
CA GLY A 73 -19.27 2.39 -6.80
C GLY A 73 -17.85 2.86 -7.11
N PHE A 74 -17.47 4.05 -6.63
CA PHE A 74 -16.19 4.71 -6.89
C PHE A 74 -15.90 4.99 -8.36
N THR A 75 -16.91 5.08 -9.23
CA THR A 75 -16.67 5.39 -10.64
C THR A 75 -16.18 6.84 -10.77
N PRO A 76 -14.94 7.11 -11.23
CA PRO A 76 -14.37 8.46 -11.17
C PRO A 76 -15.13 9.49 -12.01
N GLY A 77 -15.63 9.09 -13.18
CA GLY A 77 -16.44 9.95 -14.06
C GLY A 77 -17.65 10.56 -13.34
N PRO A 78 -18.63 9.73 -12.92
CA PRO A 78 -19.80 10.17 -12.15
C PRO A 78 -19.47 11.00 -10.91
N LEU A 79 -18.44 10.63 -10.15
CA LEU A 79 -18.03 11.37 -8.95
C LEU A 79 -17.53 12.78 -9.30
N THR A 80 -16.75 12.95 -10.37
CA THR A 80 -16.28 14.27 -10.80
C THR A 80 -17.39 15.20 -11.31
N LEU A 81 -18.58 14.67 -11.58
CA LEU A 81 -19.75 15.43 -12.06
C LEU A 81 -20.74 15.78 -10.93
N GLN A 82 -20.53 15.30 -9.71
CA GLN A 82 -21.44 15.57 -8.60
C GLN A 82 -21.37 17.03 -8.13
N PRO A 83 -22.53 17.68 -7.86
CA PRO A 83 -22.59 19.04 -7.32
C PRO A 83 -22.14 19.08 -5.86
N ASP A 84 -21.92 20.28 -5.31
CA ASP A 84 -21.48 20.44 -3.92
C ASP A 84 -22.46 19.84 -2.90
N ASP A 85 -23.78 19.94 -3.15
CA ASP A 85 -24.83 19.35 -2.32
C ASP A 85 -24.68 17.82 -2.12
N PHE A 86 -24.16 17.11 -3.13
CA PHE A 86 -23.87 15.68 -3.00
C PHE A 86 -22.79 15.45 -1.93
N TRP A 87 -21.71 16.22 -1.98
CA TRP A 87 -20.59 16.11 -1.05
C TRP A 87 -20.97 16.54 0.37
N ASP A 88 -21.78 17.59 0.49
CA ASP A 88 -22.34 18.04 1.76
C ASP A 88 -23.30 17.00 2.37
N GLY A 89 -24.10 16.35 1.52
CA GLY A 89 -24.95 15.23 1.90
C GLY A 89 -24.17 14.07 2.52
N LEU A 90 -22.99 13.73 1.97
CA LEU A 90 -22.12 12.69 2.50
C LEU A 90 -21.60 13.00 3.92
N MET A 91 -21.48 14.27 4.30
CA MET A 91 -21.09 14.64 5.66
C MET A 91 -22.17 14.27 6.70
N LYS A 92 -23.41 14.04 6.26
CA LYS A 92 -24.54 13.61 7.11
C LYS A 92 -24.83 12.12 6.99
N ASP A 93 -24.25 11.44 6.00
CA ASP A 93 -24.51 10.04 5.72
C ASP A 93 -23.93 9.11 6.79
N THR A 94 -24.80 8.38 7.48
CA THR A 94 -24.44 7.47 8.57
C THR A 94 -23.85 6.15 8.10
N ARG A 95 -23.96 5.84 6.79
CA ARG A 95 -23.36 4.65 6.17
C ARG A 95 -21.84 4.71 6.20
N ILE A 96 -21.25 5.91 6.10
CA ILE A 96 -19.81 6.12 6.05
C ILE A 96 -19.25 6.76 7.33
N VAL A 97 -17.94 6.93 7.38
CA VAL A 97 -17.29 7.76 8.42
C VAL A 97 -17.40 9.22 7.98
N ARG A 98 -18.08 10.03 8.78
CA ARG A 98 -18.38 11.45 8.50
C ARG A 98 -17.19 12.36 8.78
N ASN A 99 -16.10 12.19 8.01
CA ASN A 99 -14.93 13.05 8.06
C ASN A 99 -14.87 13.88 6.76
N GLY A 100 -15.24 15.15 6.84
CA GLY A 100 -15.33 16.04 5.67
C GLY A 100 -14.03 16.11 4.86
N ALA A 101 -12.89 16.22 5.53
CA ALA A 101 -11.60 16.34 4.86
C ALA A 101 -11.18 15.04 4.12
N LYS A 102 -11.61 13.86 4.60
CA LYS A 102 -11.44 12.59 3.88
C LYS A 102 -12.48 12.37 2.79
N ILE A 103 -13.73 12.79 3.00
CA ILE A 103 -14.76 12.78 1.96
C ILE A 103 -14.31 13.62 0.75
N MET A 104 -13.85 14.85 0.99
CA MET A 104 -13.37 15.73 -0.08
C MET A 104 -12.12 15.19 -0.78
N SER A 105 -11.32 14.36 -0.10
CA SER A 105 -10.19 13.69 -0.76
C SER A 105 -10.65 12.69 -1.83
N VAL A 106 -11.85 12.09 -1.70
CA VAL A 106 -12.41 11.22 -2.74
C VAL A 106 -12.72 12.00 -4.01
N ARG A 107 -13.27 13.21 -3.89
CA ARG A 107 -13.50 14.13 -5.02
C ARG A 107 -12.20 14.46 -5.75
N ALA A 108 -11.17 14.87 -5.01
CA ALA A 108 -9.87 15.20 -5.56
C ALA A 108 -9.18 13.98 -6.20
N ASN A 109 -9.24 12.82 -5.54
CA ASN A 109 -8.65 11.59 -6.06
C ASN A 109 -9.40 11.05 -7.29
N ALA A 110 -10.72 11.26 -7.39
CA ALA A 110 -11.47 10.93 -8.61
C ALA A 110 -10.98 11.74 -9.82
N ALA A 111 -10.73 13.04 -9.63
CA ALA A 111 -10.14 13.88 -10.68
C ALA A 111 -8.72 13.43 -11.03
N PHE A 112 -7.87 13.19 -10.02
CA PHE A 112 -6.51 12.69 -10.21
C PHE A 112 -6.47 11.36 -10.99
N VAL A 113 -7.34 10.41 -10.64
CA VAL A 113 -7.42 9.11 -11.33
C VAL A 113 -7.79 9.30 -12.80
N ARG A 114 -8.74 10.17 -13.10
CA ARG A 114 -9.12 10.49 -14.49
C ARG A 114 -7.99 11.14 -15.27
N ASP A 115 -7.20 12.00 -14.66
CA ASP A 115 -6.10 12.66 -15.34
C ASP A 115 -4.97 11.68 -15.68
N ILE A 116 -4.61 10.79 -14.75
CA ILE A 116 -3.69 9.69 -15.05
C ILE A 116 -4.26 8.76 -16.13
N ALA A 117 -5.54 8.43 -16.09
CA ALA A 117 -6.18 7.61 -17.11
C ALA A 117 -6.16 8.25 -18.50
N LYS A 118 -6.28 9.58 -18.60
CA LYS A 118 -6.10 10.30 -19.88
C LYS A 118 -4.66 10.23 -20.37
N GLU A 119 -3.68 10.35 -19.47
CA GLU A 119 -2.25 10.33 -19.80
C GLU A 119 -1.74 8.93 -20.19
N HIS A 120 -2.27 7.87 -19.57
CA HIS A 120 -1.71 6.51 -19.65
C HIS A 120 -2.73 5.44 -20.07
N GLY A 121 -3.96 5.82 -20.38
CA GLY A 121 -5.06 4.95 -20.78
C GLY A 121 -5.86 4.34 -19.61
N SER A 122 -5.24 4.10 -18.45
CA SER A 122 -5.90 3.80 -17.17
C SER A 122 -4.89 3.95 -16.02
N PHE A 123 -5.38 4.07 -14.79
CA PHE A 123 -4.50 4.11 -13.62
C PHE A 123 -3.81 2.77 -13.36
N GLY A 124 -4.51 1.66 -13.62
CA GLY A 124 -3.91 0.32 -13.53
C GLY A 124 -2.73 0.14 -14.48
N LYS A 125 -2.86 0.60 -15.74
CA LYS A 125 -1.76 0.58 -16.73
C LYS A 125 -0.59 1.46 -16.31
N PHE A 126 -0.89 2.66 -15.78
CA PHE A 126 0.13 3.55 -15.22
C PHE A 126 0.96 2.85 -14.15
N LEU A 127 0.30 2.23 -13.15
CA LEU A 127 1.00 1.51 -12.07
C LEU A 127 1.79 0.30 -12.59
N ALA A 128 1.22 -0.49 -13.50
CA ALA A 128 1.88 -1.67 -14.07
C ALA A 128 3.13 -1.34 -14.87
N ASN A 129 3.21 -0.12 -15.43
CA ASN A 129 4.35 0.36 -16.20
C ASN A 129 5.38 1.12 -15.35
N TRP A 130 5.04 1.50 -14.11
CA TRP A 130 5.98 2.17 -13.22
C TRP A 130 6.98 1.17 -12.62
N PRO A 131 8.30 1.41 -12.72
CA PRO A 131 9.29 0.44 -12.25
C PRO A 131 9.32 0.35 -10.72
N SER A 132 9.33 -0.87 -10.19
CA SER A 132 9.43 -1.14 -8.74
C SER A 132 10.70 -0.59 -8.10
N SER A 133 11.76 -0.40 -8.90
CA SER A 133 13.01 0.22 -8.47
C SER A 133 12.92 1.74 -8.20
N ASP A 134 11.76 2.35 -8.49
CA ASP A 134 11.45 3.77 -8.22
C ASP A 134 10.10 3.94 -7.48
N GLU A 135 9.87 3.16 -6.42
CA GLU A 135 8.72 3.38 -5.52
C GLU A 135 8.77 4.79 -4.88
N ALA A 136 9.96 5.28 -4.54
CA ALA A 136 10.13 6.62 -3.98
C ALA A 136 9.58 7.72 -4.90
N GLY A 137 9.86 7.66 -6.20
CA GLY A 137 9.30 8.57 -7.20
C GLY A 137 7.78 8.43 -7.35
N LEU A 138 7.27 7.19 -7.32
CA LEU A 138 5.83 6.93 -7.37
C LEU A 138 5.11 7.55 -6.16
N LEU A 139 5.64 7.35 -4.95
CA LEU A 139 5.09 7.90 -3.72
C LEU A 139 5.12 9.43 -3.72
N GLU A 140 6.18 10.05 -4.29
CA GLU A 140 6.22 11.50 -4.47
C GLU A 140 5.12 11.98 -5.43
N LEU A 141 4.90 11.30 -6.55
CA LEU A 141 3.82 11.63 -7.49
C LEU A 141 2.45 11.49 -6.82
N LEU A 142 2.20 10.40 -6.11
CA LEU A 142 0.95 10.18 -5.37
C LEU A 142 0.71 11.26 -4.32
N ALA A 143 1.75 11.66 -3.58
CA ALA A 143 1.65 12.71 -2.57
C ALA A 143 1.38 14.09 -3.17
N LYS A 144 1.94 14.38 -4.36
CA LYS A 144 1.83 15.68 -5.03
C LYS A 144 0.52 15.85 -5.81
N ARG A 145 0.08 14.81 -6.52
CA ARG A 145 -1.10 14.86 -7.39
C ARG A 145 -2.37 14.33 -6.72
N GLY A 146 -2.22 13.40 -5.78
CA GLY A 146 -3.32 12.87 -4.99
C GLY A 146 -3.59 13.70 -3.73
N SER A 147 -4.73 13.44 -3.12
CA SER A 147 -5.13 14.01 -1.84
C SER A 147 -5.06 12.96 -0.75
N ARG A 148 -4.26 13.22 0.29
CA ARG A 148 -4.00 12.33 1.43
C ARG A 148 -3.36 10.98 1.08
N LEU A 149 -2.64 10.89 -0.05
CA LEU A 149 -1.93 9.67 -0.48
C LEU A 149 -0.44 9.65 -0.11
N GLY A 150 0.03 10.59 0.72
CA GLY A 150 1.42 10.63 1.18
C GLY A 150 1.74 9.61 2.28
N GLY A 151 3.03 9.37 2.49
CA GLY A 151 3.55 8.52 3.56
C GLY A 151 3.03 7.08 3.50
N ASN A 152 2.68 6.52 4.66
CA ASN A 152 2.22 5.13 4.78
C ASN A 152 0.93 4.85 3.99
N THR A 153 0.06 5.85 3.78
CA THR A 153 -1.19 5.64 3.02
C THR A 153 -0.90 5.23 1.58
N GLY A 154 0.04 5.88 0.90
CA GLY A 154 0.45 5.52 -0.45
C GLY A 154 1.09 4.13 -0.52
N GLN A 155 2.02 3.82 0.39
CA GLN A 155 2.67 2.51 0.45
C GLN A 155 1.65 1.38 0.67
N MET A 156 0.70 1.57 1.59
CA MET A 156 -0.35 0.59 1.85
C MET A 156 -1.32 0.47 0.67
N MET A 157 -1.65 1.56 -0.03
CA MET A 157 -2.47 1.49 -1.24
C MET A 157 -1.79 0.61 -2.29
N LEU A 158 -0.51 0.86 -2.58
CA LEU A 158 0.26 0.06 -3.54
C LEU A 158 0.30 -1.42 -3.14
N ARG A 159 0.54 -1.69 -1.85
CA ARG A 159 0.52 -3.06 -1.29
C ARG A 159 -0.80 -3.77 -1.56
N PHE A 160 -1.93 -3.14 -1.27
CA PHE A 160 -3.25 -3.76 -1.39
C PHE A 160 -3.74 -3.87 -2.84
N LEU A 161 -3.22 -3.03 -3.74
CA LEU A 161 -3.41 -3.18 -5.18
C LEU A 161 -2.55 -4.30 -5.80
N GLY A 162 -1.65 -4.90 -5.03
CA GLY A 162 -0.72 -5.92 -5.54
C GLY A 162 0.43 -5.35 -6.37
N TRP A 163 0.74 -4.05 -6.24
CA TRP A 163 1.92 -3.46 -6.84
C TRP A 163 3.18 -3.91 -6.08
N ASP A 164 4.28 -4.12 -6.80
CA ASP A 164 5.51 -4.69 -6.23
C ASP A 164 6.33 -3.65 -5.47
N GLY A 165 5.96 -3.40 -4.22
CA GLY A 165 6.58 -2.40 -3.37
C GLY A 165 6.89 -2.87 -1.95
N PHE A 166 7.64 -2.04 -1.24
CA PHE A 166 7.90 -2.17 0.18
C PHE A 166 6.95 -1.31 1.02
N VAL A 167 6.88 -1.60 2.31
CA VAL A 167 6.24 -0.71 3.29
C VAL A 167 7.25 -0.47 4.39
N THR A 168 7.50 0.78 4.75
CA THR A 168 8.38 1.17 5.87
C THR A 168 7.67 1.00 7.20
N SER A 169 7.20 -0.22 7.47
CA SER A 169 6.62 -0.58 8.77
C SER A 169 7.73 -0.62 9.83
N ARG A 170 7.34 -0.58 11.11
CA ARG A 170 8.29 -0.63 12.24
C ARG A 170 9.32 -1.74 12.09
N ASP A 171 8.87 -2.97 11.81
CA ASP A 171 9.76 -4.13 11.76
C ASP A 171 10.62 -4.14 10.48
N VAL A 172 10.14 -3.57 9.37
CA VAL A 172 10.95 -3.37 8.15
C VAL A 172 12.05 -2.34 8.39
N VAL A 173 11.73 -1.21 9.01
CA VAL A 173 12.73 -0.17 9.35
C VAL A 173 13.74 -0.70 10.37
N MET A 174 13.28 -1.49 11.35
CA MET A 174 14.16 -2.18 12.30
C MET A 174 15.12 -3.13 11.60
N CYS A 175 14.63 -3.93 10.63
CA CYS A 175 15.46 -4.84 9.83
C CYS A 175 16.52 -4.07 9.01
N LEU A 176 16.13 -2.97 8.35
CA LEU A 176 17.05 -2.13 7.58
C LEU A 176 18.16 -1.55 8.46
N ARG A 177 17.80 -1.02 9.64
CA ARG A 177 18.75 -0.48 10.62
C ARG A 177 19.67 -1.57 11.17
N ASP A 178 19.15 -2.75 11.52
CA ASP A 178 19.92 -3.93 11.94
C ASP A 178 20.89 -4.42 10.85
N ALA A 179 20.50 -4.26 9.57
CA ALA A 179 21.37 -4.56 8.44
C ALA A 179 22.48 -3.51 8.20
N GLY A 180 22.49 -2.42 8.98
CA GLY A 180 23.48 -1.35 8.93
C GLY A 180 23.06 -0.12 8.13
N LEU A 181 21.79 0.01 7.73
CA LEU A 181 21.31 1.19 7.00
C LEU A 181 21.10 2.36 7.97
N ASP A 182 21.85 3.44 7.77
CA ASP A 182 21.70 4.68 8.54
C ASP A 182 20.48 5.49 8.08
N ILE A 183 19.34 5.28 8.72
CA ILE A 183 18.05 5.98 8.50
C ILE A 183 17.37 6.19 9.85
N ALA A 184 16.44 7.14 9.99
CA ALA A 184 15.66 7.30 11.23
C ALA A 184 14.76 6.07 11.53
N GLU A 185 14.28 5.97 12.78
CA GLU A 185 13.31 4.93 13.19
C GLU A 185 11.95 5.08 12.49
N THR A 186 11.62 6.30 12.06
CA THR A 186 10.46 6.60 11.23
C THR A 186 10.90 7.27 9.95
N VAL A 187 10.62 6.63 8.81
CA VAL A 187 11.02 7.14 7.49
C VAL A 187 10.01 8.19 7.01
N THR A 188 10.33 9.46 7.29
CA THR A 188 9.51 10.62 6.87
C THR A 188 10.24 11.52 5.87
N SER A 189 11.57 11.45 5.81
CA SER A 189 12.37 12.29 4.93
C SER A 189 12.57 11.63 3.56
N LYS A 190 12.65 12.47 2.50
CA LYS A 190 12.99 12.00 1.15
C LYS A 190 14.36 11.30 1.11
N ARG A 191 15.32 11.79 1.90
CA ARG A 191 16.67 11.22 1.99
C ARG A 191 16.64 9.79 2.52
N ASP A 192 15.92 9.54 3.60
CA ASP A 192 15.83 8.20 4.17
C ASP A 192 15.06 7.27 3.24
N LEU A 193 13.97 7.74 2.61
CA LEU A 193 13.23 6.95 1.64
C LEU A 193 14.10 6.53 0.44
N ALA A 194 14.95 7.44 -0.05
CA ALA A 194 15.90 7.12 -1.13
C ALA A 194 16.95 6.07 -0.70
N LYS A 195 17.45 6.14 0.55
CA LYS A 195 18.33 5.10 1.11
C LYS A 195 17.61 3.74 1.21
N VAL A 196 16.34 3.75 1.64
CA VAL A 196 15.51 2.53 1.68
C VAL A 196 15.34 1.95 0.28
N GLN A 197 14.96 2.76 -0.70
CA GLN A 197 14.81 2.33 -2.10
C GLN A 197 16.09 1.66 -2.61
N ALA A 198 17.24 2.33 -2.46
CA ALA A 198 18.52 1.81 -2.91
C ALA A 198 18.85 0.46 -2.26
N GLN A 199 18.56 0.29 -0.96
CA GLN A 199 18.81 -0.97 -0.27
C GLN A 199 17.88 -2.09 -0.73
N PHE A 200 16.60 -1.79 -0.99
CA PHE A 200 15.66 -2.75 -1.55
C PHE A 200 16.05 -3.16 -2.98
N ASN A 201 16.50 -2.22 -3.82
CA ASN A 201 16.99 -2.51 -5.16
C ASN A 201 18.18 -3.49 -5.11
N ALA A 202 19.15 -3.24 -4.22
CA ALA A 202 20.30 -4.12 -4.04
C ALA A 202 19.91 -5.53 -3.56
N TRP A 203 18.95 -5.65 -2.63
CA TRP A 203 18.45 -6.95 -2.19
C TRP A 203 17.59 -7.67 -3.24
N ALA A 204 16.85 -6.94 -4.06
CA ALA A 204 16.12 -7.50 -5.19
C ALA A 204 17.07 -8.07 -6.24
N GLU A 205 18.15 -7.34 -6.57
CA GLU A 205 19.21 -7.81 -7.45
C GLU A 205 19.94 -9.05 -6.88
N GLU A 206 20.31 -9.02 -5.59
CA GLU A 206 20.97 -10.15 -4.90
C GLU A 206 20.11 -11.42 -4.92
N SER A 207 18.81 -11.30 -4.65
CA SER A 207 17.94 -12.43 -4.34
C SER A 207 17.04 -12.90 -5.48
N GLY A 208 16.80 -12.06 -6.49
CA GLY A 208 15.80 -12.28 -7.54
C GLY A 208 14.36 -12.31 -7.04
N LEU A 209 14.09 -11.86 -5.81
CA LEU A 209 12.75 -11.81 -5.23
C LEU A 209 12.06 -10.46 -5.51
N PRO A 210 10.71 -10.45 -5.63
CA PRO A 210 9.93 -9.22 -5.66
C PRO A 210 10.09 -8.40 -4.37
N TYR A 211 9.99 -7.08 -4.48
CA TYR A 211 10.08 -6.12 -3.37
C TYR A 211 9.07 -6.43 -2.27
N VAL A 212 7.85 -6.83 -2.65
CA VAL A 212 6.78 -7.17 -1.69
C VAL A 212 7.16 -8.37 -0.82
N GLN A 213 7.88 -9.35 -1.37
CA GLN A 213 8.36 -10.52 -0.62
C GLN A 213 9.57 -10.17 0.24
N ILE A 214 10.50 -9.37 -0.28
CA ILE A 214 11.65 -8.84 0.49
C ILE A 214 11.14 -8.07 1.71
N SER A 215 10.15 -7.21 1.53
CA SER A 215 9.53 -6.42 2.60
C SER A 215 8.91 -7.32 3.67
N ARG A 216 8.16 -8.35 3.26
CA ARG A 216 7.56 -9.30 4.19
C ARG A 216 8.61 -10.14 4.94
N ILE A 217 9.67 -10.57 4.26
CA ILE A 217 10.79 -11.31 4.89
C ILE A 217 11.49 -10.43 5.93
N CYS A 218 11.77 -9.16 5.61
CA CYS A 218 12.35 -8.21 6.56
C CYS A 218 11.50 -8.12 7.84
N ALA A 219 10.19 -7.89 7.69
CA ALA A 219 9.28 -7.81 8.83
C ALA A 219 9.24 -9.10 9.67
N MET A 220 9.36 -10.27 9.05
CA MET A 220 9.35 -11.56 9.76
C MET A 220 10.68 -11.95 10.39
N SER A 221 11.78 -11.31 9.97
CA SER A 221 13.14 -11.61 10.43
C SER A 221 13.47 -11.02 11.81
N ILE A 222 12.75 -9.99 12.24
CA ILE A 222 13.05 -9.23 13.46
C ILE A 222 11.75 -8.84 14.18
N GLY A 223 11.83 -8.06 15.26
CA GLY A 223 10.67 -7.64 16.05
C GLY A 223 10.07 -8.77 16.88
N GLU A 224 8.80 -8.61 17.26
CA GLU A 224 8.05 -9.64 17.99
C GLU A 224 7.85 -10.89 17.11
N ASN A 225 8.14 -12.07 17.65
CA ASN A 225 8.03 -13.31 16.89
C ASN A 225 6.66 -13.96 17.08
N TYR A 226 5.70 -13.64 16.22
CA TYR A 226 4.45 -14.40 16.14
C TYR A 226 4.65 -15.72 15.38
N ALA A 227 4.03 -16.78 15.88
CA ALA A 227 3.94 -18.07 15.22
C ALA A 227 3.26 -17.95 13.84
N ALA A 228 3.57 -18.87 12.93
CA ALA A 228 3.08 -18.83 11.55
C ALA A 228 1.55 -18.88 11.47
N GLU A 229 0.93 -19.68 12.36
CA GLU A 229 -0.51 -19.89 12.46
C GLU A 229 -1.23 -18.60 12.84
N LYS A 230 -0.68 -17.86 13.82
CA LYS A 230 -1.22 -16.56 14.26
C LYS A 230 -1.09 -15.49 13.16
N LEU A 231 -0.01 -15.52 12.39
CA LEU A 231 0.16 -14.60 11.27
C LEU A 231 -0.81 -14.95 10.12
N ALA A 232 -1.04 -16.24 9.86
CA ALA A 232 -2.00 -16.68 8.85
C ALA A 232 -3.43 -16.27 9.22
N SER A 233 -3.82 -16.38 10.50
CA SER A 233 -5.15 -15.96 10.95
C SER A 233 -5.35 -14.44 10.91
N MET A 234 -4.28 -13.65 11.02
CA MET A 234 -4.35 -12.19 10.85
C MET A 234 -4.49 -11.77 9.39
N VAL A 235 -3.98 -12.57 8.44
CA VAL A 235 -4.12 -12.29 7.00
C VAL A 235 -5.49 -12.74 6.49
N GLY A 236 -6.08 -13.79 7.07
CA GLY A 236 -7.41 -14.32 6.70
C GLY A 236 -8.59 -13.75 7.49
N ALA A 237 -8.36 -12.78 8.38
CA ALA A 237 -9.44 -12.02 9.05
C ALA A 237 -9.81 -10.72 8.29
N ASP A 238 -9.10 -10.44 7.19
CA ASP A 238 -9.22 -9.24 6.35
C ASP A 238 -9.96 -9.52 5.02
N ASP A 239 -10.53 -10.71 4.84
CA ASP A 239 -11.39 -11.10 3.71
C ASP A 239 -12.88 -11.21 4.12
#